data_AF-A0A518N4Q0-F1
#
_entry.id   AF-A0A518N4Q0-F1
#
_cell.length_a   1.000
_cell.length_b   1.000
_cell.length_c   1.000
_cell.angle_alpha   90.00
_cell.angle_beta   90.00
_cell.angle_gamma   90.00
#
_symmetry.space_group_name_H-M   'P 1'
#
loop_
_entity.id
_entity.type
_entity.pdbx_description
1 polymer ?
#
loop_
_entity_poly.entity_id
_entity_poly.type
_entity_poly.pdbx_seq_one_letter_code
_entity_poly.pdbx_strand_id
1 'polypeptide(L)'
;MMALLTAPASMPSPPSPGSVDAAAPTALGAFLRGVERRGLVFAWLLAGSRTSAESALAWTLDRFRREAGRTAFSEWPRHFWSLMLAAPTLRQPPPDPRWERGFEPLSRIGHGPRAALLLRLVAGLAESDAAIVLGITRPTYRLGLRRALPHAGDGDADVAAWEALGGAVQDMLRRLPVGPSTPPDADADAAGAADRPASARRPAGRGLKVALWLVALLTLLALAVTFRSVDRLPEGLAEAPDRILIEPLHAAEAPAGRYPAEAALALHPDLGLLLDAADPDPAAADPAFHAWLLAEVEPESGTAVDTGVETDPGDSVPSRDHAVRAAQARLDALGPAARARLDGRREAWDALPHSERGELRERWQTWQALSPAERRRLSAAAVRHTQRSPDEQAALRARFDALDASIRRGWLLGPDLGADYPRLHPLIAQVPDDVRAPLLAALRGLDAQARDDLAVLAVRTPPQARAGLRVELLATPPEQRGPWLRRQVSPAQ
;
A
#
# COMPACT_ATOMS: atom_id res chain seq x y z
N MET A 1 -83.91 -6.97 -7.97
CA MET A 1 -84.09 -5.56 -7.55
C MET A 1 -83.77 -5.50 -6.06
N MET A 2 -82.74 -4.72 -5.69
CA MET A 2 -82.23 -4.39 -4.34
C MET A 2 -81.71 -5.57 -3.47
N ALA A 3 -80.42 -5.64 -3.08
CA ALA A 3 -79.66 -4.76 -2.17
C ALA A 3 -80.26 -4.82 -0.74
N LEU A 4 -79.56 -4.90 0.39
CA LEU A 4 -78.19 -4.59 0.82
C LEU A 4 -78.18 -4.85 2.35
N LEU A 5 -77.15 -5.47 2.93
CA LEU A 5 -76.44 -5.10 4.18
C LEU A 5 -75.69 -6.31 4.76
N THR A 6 -74.40 -6.39 4.46
CA THR A 6 -73.41 -7.24 5.13
C THR A 6 -72.54 -6.32 6.01
N ALA A 7 -72.40 -6.65 7.29
CA ALA A 7 -71.46 -6.01 8.21
C ALA A 7 -70.01 -6.39 7.87
N PRO A 8 -69.03 -5.47 7.90
CA PRO A 8 -67.63 -5.85 7.80
C PRO A 8 -67.05 -6.22 9.17
N ALA A 9 -66.42 -7.39 9.21
CA ALA A 9 -65.60 -7.88 10.31
C ALA A 9 -64.40 -6.94 10.58
N SER A 10 -64.06 -6.79 11.86
CA SER A 10 -62.90 -6.06 12.36
C SER A 10 -61.60 -6.56 11.70
N MET A 11 -60.92 -5.68 10.97
CA MET A 11 -59.58 -5.93 10.44
C MET A 11 -58.53 -5.79 11.55
N PRO A 12 -57.50 -6.66 11.60
CA PRO A 12 -56.32 -6.44 12.43
C PRO A 12 -55.52 -5.22 11.91
N SER A 13 -55.09 -4.37 12.85
CA SER A 13 -54.27 -3.19 12.57
C SER A 13 -52.97 -3.55 11.82
N PRO A 14 -52.50 -2.68 10.89
CA PRO A 14 -51.22 -2.90 10.23
C PRO A 14 -50.06 -2.76 11.23
N PRO A 15 -48.99 -3.57 11.11
CA PRO A 15 -47.82 -3.42 11.95
C PRO A 15 -47.14 -2.07 11.67
N SER A 16 -46.84 -1.32 12.72
CA SER A 16 -46.06 -0.08 12.66
C SER A 16 -44.68 -0.35 12.03
N PRO A 17 -44.24 0.44 11.04
CA PRO A 17 -42.89 0.32 10.49
C PRO A 17 -41.92 1.05 11.44
N GLY A 18 -41.28 0.32 12.36
CA GLY A 18 -40.35 0.96 13.28
C GLY A 18 -39.85 0.09 14.43
N SER A 19 -39.42 -1.14 14.16
CA SER A 19 -38.62 -1.91 15.12
C SER A 19 -37.74 -2.94 14.41
N VAL A 20 -36.80 -2.46 13.59
CA VAL A 20 -35.71 -3.27 13.02
C VAL A 20 -34.38 -3.01 13.75
N ASP A 21 -34.33 -2.13 14.75
CA ASP A 21 -33.07 -1.67 15.38
C ASP A 21 -32.58 -2.49 16.60
N ALA A 22 -32.85 -3.79 16.65
CA ALA A 22 -32.40 -4.64 17.77
C ALA A 22 -31.46 -5.81 17.39
N ALA A 23 -31.05 -5.97 16.13
CA ALA A 23 -30.21 -7.12 15.75
C ALA A 23 -29.21 -6.88 14.59
N ALA A 24 -28.59 -5.70 14.55
CA ALA A 24 -27.35 -5.52 13.77
C ALA A 24 -26.20 -5.17 14.71
N PRO A 25 -25.27 -6.10 15.01
CA PRO A 25 -23.88 -5.73 15.20
C PRO A 25 -23.39 -5.25 13.81
N THR A 26 -23.71 -4.00 13.50
CA THR A 26 -23.41 -3.29 12.25
C THR A 26 -21.92 -3.37 11.93
N ALA A 27 -21.52 -3.26 10.66
CA ALA A 27 -20.11 -3.24 10.24
C ALA A 27 -19.21 -2.31 11.10
N LEU A 28 -19.81 -1.26 11.69
CA LEU A 28 -19.22 -0.39 12.70
C LEU A 28 -18.76 -1.14 13.97
N GLY A 29 -19.60 -1.98 14.56
CA GLY A 29 -19.22 -2.78 15.74
C GLY A 29 -18.10 -3.79 15.47
N ALA A 30 -18.04 -4.35 14.24
CA ALA A 30 -16.92 -5.19 13.82
C ALA A 30 -15.62 -4.38 13.64
N PHE A 31 -15.71 -3.22 12.99
CA PHE A 31 -14.58 -2.30 12.83
C PHE A 31 -14.04 -1.83 14.19
N LEU A 32 -14.91 -1.34 15.07
CA LEU A 32 -14.54 -0.83 16.39
C LEU A 32 -13.82 -1.89 17.23
N ARG A 33 -14.34 -3.13 17.28
CA ARG A 33 -13.66 -4.25 17.95
C ARG A 33 -12.28 -4.54 17.35
N GLY A 34 -12.12 -4.39 16.03
CA GLY A 34 -10.85 -4.59 15.33
C GLY A 34 -9.82 -3.47 15.53
N VAL A 35 -10.25 -2.25 15.90
CA VAL A 35 -9.34 -1.12 16.13
C VAL A 35 -9.11 -0.82 17.61
N GLU A 36 -10.02 -1.20 18.51
CA GLU A 36 -9.97 -0.86 19.94
C GLU A 36 -8.64 -1.25 20.61
N ARG A 37 -8.24 -2.52 20.47
CA ARG A 37 -6.97 -3.04 21.01
C ARG A 37 -5.75 -2.29 20.47
N ARG A 38 -5.76 -2.02 19.15
CA ARG A 38 -4.67 -1.30 18.48
C ARG A 38 -4.65 0.16 18.89
N GLY A 39 -5.81 0.78 19.06
CA GLY A 39 -5.98 2.15 19.53
C GLY A 39 -5.41 2.33 20.93
N LEU A 40 -5.67 1.36 21.83
CA LEU A 40 -5.12 1.38 23.19
C LEU A 40 -3.59 1.31 23.20
N VAL A 41 -3.02 0.32 22.48
CA VAL A 41 -1.56 0.16 22.34
C VAL A 41 -0.93 1.40 21.72
N PHE A 42 -1.54 1.93 20.66
CA PHE A 42 -1.06 3.13 19.97
C PHE A 42 -1.01 4.32 20.93
N ALA A 43 -2.10 4.59 21.63
CA ALA A 43 -2.22 5.72 22.53
C ALA A 43 -1.25 5.60 23.72
N TRP A 44 -1.09 4.38 24.25
CA TRP A 44 -0.17 4.11 25.35
C TRP A 44 1.29 4.30 24.93
N LEU A 45 1.72 3.72 23.81
CA LEU A 45 3.09 3.90 23.32
C LEU A 45 3.38 5.34 22.90
N LEU A 46 2.36 6.08 22.44
CA LEU A 46 2.51 7.47 22.05
C LEU A 46 2.70 8.40 23.27
N ALA A 47 1.84 8.26 24.28
CA ALA A 47 1.83 9.12 25.47
C ALA A 47 2.70 8.63 26.63
N GLY A 48 3.05 7.34 26.68
CA GLY A 48 3.73 6.73 27.83
C GLY A 48 2.84 6.68 29.09
N SER A 49 1.51 6.71 28.96
CA SER A 49 0.60 6.66 30.10
C SER A 49 -0.64 5.83 29.75
N ARG A 50 -0.93 4.83 30.58
CA ARG A 50 -2.08 3.95 30.40
C ARG A 50 -3.41 4.68 30.61
N THR A 51 -3.50 5.53 31.62
CA THR A 51 -4.71 6.32 31.92
C THR A 51 -5.00 7.33 30.81
N SER A 52 -3.98 7.99 30.29
CA SER A 52 -4.11 8.91 29.14
C SER A 52 -4.56 8.17 27.89
N ALA A 53 -4.06 6.94 27.68
CA ALA A 53 -4.39 6.09 26.54
C ALA A 53 -5.84 5.61 26.56
N GLU A 54 -6.31 5.10 27.72
CA GLU A 54 -7.69 4.66 27.91
C GLU A 54 -8.67 5.84 27.70
N SER A 55 -8.35 7.01 28.26
CA SER A 55 -9.14 8.23 28.08
C SER A 55 -9.18 8.70 26.61
N ALA A 56 -8.04 8.64 25.92
CA ALA A 56 -7.94 9.01 24.52
C ALA A 56 -8.78 8.06 23.64
N LEU A 57 -8.69 6.76 23.90
CA LEU A 57 -9.43 5.75 23.15
C LEU A 57 -10.94 5.89 23.38
N ALA A 58 -11.37 6.06 24.63
CA ALA A 58 -12.79 6.28 24.96
C ALA A 58 -13.35 7.49 24.21
N TRP A 59 -12.62 8.61 24.21
CA TRP A 59 -12.99 9.81 23.46
C TRP A 59 -13.08 9.56 21.94
N THR A 60 -12.11 8.84 21.38
CA THR A 60 -12.08 8.51 19.95
C THR A 60 -13.22 7.58 19.55
N LEU A 61 -13.51 6.53 20.33
CA LEU A 61 -14.60 5.59 20.07
C LEU A 61 -15.95 6.29 20.09
N ASP A 62 -16.19 7.13 21.11
CA ASP A 62 -17.41 7.91 21.25
C ASP A 62 -17.60 8.88 20.07
N ARG A 63 -16.55 9.61 19.71
CA ARG A 63 -16.59 10.55 18.58
C ARG A 63 -16.75 9.86 17.23
N PHE A 64 -16.02 8.76 17.01
CA PHE A 64 -16.10 8.00 15.77
C PHE A 64 -17.50 7.41 15.55
N ARG A 65 -18.17 6.91 16.60
CA ARG A 65 -19.55 6.40 16.50
C ARG A 65 -20.53 7.45 15.97
N ARG A 66 -20.36 8.73 16.34
CA ARG A 66 -21.20 9.84 15.84
C ARG A 66 -20.91 10.22 14.39
N GLU A 67 -19.66 10.06 13.95
CA GLU A 67 -19.20 10.53 12.64
C GLU A 67 -19.24 9.42 11.57
N ALA A 68 -19.20 8.14 11.96
CA ALA A 68 -19.08 6.98 11.06
C ALA A 68 -20.18 6.90 9.98
N GLY A 69 -21.40 7.32 10.28
CA GLY A 69 -22.50 7.33 9.31
C GLY A 69 -22.35 8.34 8.17
N ARG A 70 -21.42 9.30 8.29
CA ARG A 70 -21.16 10.36 7.29
C ARG A 70 -19.91 10.08 6.44
N THR A 71 -19.20 9.00 6.72
CA THR A 71 -17.90 8.70 6.15
C THR A 71 -17.97 7.35 5.43
N ALA A 72 -17.46 7.28 4.20
CA ALA A 72 -17.42 6.03 3.45
C ALA A 72 -16.60 4.96 4.20
N PHE A 73 -17.00 3.69 4.12
CA PHE A 73 -16.34 2.59 4.85
C PHE A 73 -14.83 2.48 4.58
N SER A 74 -14.38 2.79 3.35
CA SER A 74 -12.95 2.81 2.98
C SER A 74 -12.13 3.87 3.71
N GLU A 75 -12.77 4.96 4.15
CA GLU A 75 -12.14 6.09 4.84
C GLU A 75 -12.09 5.89 6.36
N TRP A 76 -12.82 4.89 6.89
CA TRP A 76 -12.94 4.64 8.32
C TRP A 76 -11.61 4.48 9.06
N PRO A 77 -10.62 3.69 8.56
CA PRO A 77 -9.33 3.59 9.23
C PRO A 77 -8.64 4.95 9.34
N ARG A 78 -8.55 5.70 8.23
CA ARG A 78 -7.91 7.02 8.21
C ARG A 78 -8.59 7.98 9.18
N HIS A 79 -9.92 8.05 9.12
CA HIS A 79 -10.71 8.92 10.00
C HIS A 79 -10.52 8.57 11.48
N PHE A 80 -10.53 7.28 11.83
CA PHE A 80 -10.32 6.82 13.20
C PHE A 80 -8.96 7.28 13.76
N TRP A 81 -7.87 7.07 13.00
CA TRP A 81 -6.53 7.44 13.46
C TRP A 81 -6.31 8.95 13.50
N SER A 82 -6.93 9.72 12.60
CA SER A 82 -6.94 11.19 12.67
C SER A 82 -7.64 11.68 13.94
N LEU A 83 -8.80 11.10 14.29
CA LEU A 83 -9.48 11.41 15.55
C LEU A 83 -8.61 11.00 16.75
N MET A 84 -7.98 9.83 16.72
CA MET A 84 -7.08 9.38 17.78
C MET A 84 -5.97 10.40 18.06
N LEU A 85 -5.27 10.88 17.02
CA LEU A 85 -4.23 11.90 17.18
C LEU A 85 -4.78 13.27 17.61
N ALA A 86 -6.03 13.56 17.29
CA ALA A 86 -6.73 14.75 17.74
C ALA A 86 -7.28 14.64 19.18
N ALA A 87 -7.13 13.49 19.85
CA ALA A 87 -7.56 13.32 21.23
C ALA A 87 -6.82 14.31 22.16
N PRO A 88 -7.53 15.10 22.99
CA PRO A 88 -6.91 16.13 23.83
C PRO A 88 -5.80 15.59 24.75
N THR A 89 -6.00 14.40 25.31
CA THR A 89 -5.07 13.72 26.22
C THR A 89 -3.78 13.26 25.55
N LEU A 90 -3.74 13.17 24.21
CA LEU A 90 -2.53 12.82 23.45
C LEU A 90 -1.77 14.04 22.94
N ARG A 91 -2.40 15.22 22.89
CA ARG A 91 -1.73 16.47 22.49
C ARG A 91 -0.87 17.07 23.61
N GLN A 92 -1.19 16.76 24.86
CA GLN A 92 -0.45 17.22 26.02
C GLN A 92 0.31 16.03 26.63
N PRO A 93 1.65 16.06 26.70
CA PRO A 93 2.40 14.99 27.33
C PRO A 93 2.03 14.91 28.82
N PRO A 94 1.81 13.71 29.38
CA PRO A 94 1.57 13.55 30.81
C PRO A 94 2.82 13.99 31.60
N PRO A 95 2.67 14.37 32.88
CA PRO A 95 3.78 14.92 33.67
C PRO A 95 4.94 13.93 33.86
N ASP A 96 4.66 12.63 33.96
CA ASP A 96 5.66 11.57 34.10
C ASP A 96 5.36 10.38 33.16
N PRO A 97 5.72 10.46 31.86
CA PRO A 97 5.49 9.36 30.93
C PRO A 97 6.43 8.18 31.24
N ARG A 98 5.86 6.97 31.28
CA ARG A 98 6.59 5.71 31.51
C ARG A 98 6.26 4.69 30.41
N TRP A 99 7.30 4.22 29.74
CA TRP A 99 7.21 3.13 28.77
C TRP A 99 7.48 1.79 29.46
N GLU A 100 6.79 0.74 29.01
CA GLU A 100 7.09 -0.62 29.44
C GLU A 100 8.47 -1.07 28.95
N ARG A 101 9.00 -2.12 29.59
CA ARG A 101 10.28 -2.72 29.18
C ARG A 101 10.24 -3.16 27.73
N GLY A 102 11.24 -2.73 26.95
CA GLY A 102 11.35 -2.94 25.51
C GLY A 102 10.92 -1.74 24.66
N PHE A 103 10.27 -0.73 25.26
CA PHE A 103 9.83 0.49 24.57
C PHE A 103 10.55 1.76 25.04
N GLU A 104 11.56 1.63 25.89
CA GLU A 104 12.41 2.75 26.33
C GLU A 104 12.98 3.59 25.18
N PRO A 105 13.38 3.02 24.01
CA PRO A 105 13.84 3.82 22.88
C PRO A 105 12.82 4.86 22.40
N LEU A 106 11.51 4.58 22.53
CA LEU A 106 10.47 5.52 22.12
C LEU A 106 10.51 6.83 22.92
N SER A 107 10.94 6.78 24.18
CA SER A 107 11.04 7.97 25.04
C SER A 107 12.00 9.03 24.48
N ARG A 108 13.01 8.61 23.72
CA ARG A 108 14.02 9.48 23.10
C ARG A 108 13.55 10.10 21.79
N ILE A 109 12.49 9.57 21.19
CA ILE A 109 11.92 10.03 19.93
C ILE A 109 10.91 11.15 20.23
N GLY A 110 10.96 12.24 19.48
CA GLY A 110 9.96 13.31 19.57
C GLY A 110 8.55 12.82 19.21
N HIS A 111 7.53 13.53 19.71
CA HIS A 111 6.12 13.15 19.56
C HIS A 111 5.70 12.88 18.09
N GLY A 112 6.01 13.79 17.17
CA GLY A 112 5.67 13.64 15.75
C GLY A 112 6.29 12.40 15.07
N PRO A 113 7.63 12.23 15.08
CA PRO A 113 8.28 11.03 14.55
C PRO A 113 7.81 9.73 15.23
N ARG A 114 7.51 9.78 16.54
CA ARG A 114 6.94 8.64 17.27
C ARG A 114 5.54 8.29 16.75
N ALA A 115 4.68 9.29 16.53
CA ALA A 115 3.37 9.09 15.93
C ALA A 115 3.47 8.46 14.53
N ALA A 116 4.40 8.94 13.69
CA ALA A 116 4.65 8.34 12.37
C ALA A 116 5.06 6.87 12.45
N LEU A 117 5.98 6.54 13.38
CA LEU A 117 6.41 5.16 13.63
C LEU A 117 5.25 4.25 14.06
N LEU A 118 4.42 4.72 15.00
CA LEU A 118 3.32 3.95 15.56
C LEU A 118 2.15 3.80 14.58
N LEU A 119 1.91 4.76 13.68
CA LEU A 119 0.93 4.59 12.59
C LEU A 119 1.33 3.45 11.64
N ARG A 120 2.64 3.23 11.47
CA ARG A 120 3.12 2.09 10.67
C ARG A 120 3.07 0.78 11.44
N LEU A 121 3.59 0.76 12.67
CA LEU A 121 3.76 -0.46 13.47
C LEU A 121 2.46 -0.97 14.10
N VAL A 122 1.66 -0.08 14.68
CA VAL A 122 0.47 -0.44 15.46
C VAL A 122 -0.79 -0.34 14.60
N ALA A 123 -0.97 0.81 13.92
CA ALA A 123 -2.15 1.02 13.11
C ALA A 123 -2.14 0.20 11.81
N GLY A 124 -0.95 -0.18 11.33
CA GLY A 124 -0.77 -0.97 10.11
C GLY A 124 -1.12 -0.20 8.83
N LEU A 125 -1.09 1.14 8.88
CA LEU A 125 -1.43 1.96 7.74
C LEU A 125 -0.34 1.91 6.66
N ALA A 126 -0.77 2.04 5.41
CA ALA A 126 0.13 2.34 4.31
C ALA A 126 0.75 3.72 4.49
N GLU A 127 1.93 3.93 3.92
CA GLU A 127 2.69 5.17 4.06
C GLU A 127 1.91 6.41 3.58
N SER A 128 1.15 6.27 2.49
CA SER A 128 0.27 7.32 1.97
C SER A 128 -0.82 7.69 2.97
N ASP A 129 -1.48 6.71 3.57
CA ASP A 129 -2.58 6.92 4.50
C ASP A 129 -2.09 7.51 5.83
N ALA A 130 -0.94 7.05 6.32
CA ALA A 130 -0.33 7.58 7.53
C ALA A 130 0.12 9.05 7.36
N ALA A 131 0.62 9.41 6.17
CA ALA A 131 0.94 10.80 5.85
C ALA A 131 -0.31 11.69 5.84
N ILE A 132 -1.41 11.21 5.24
CA ILE A 132 -2.72 11.91 5.24
C ILE A 132 -3.24 12.09 6.67
N VAL A 133 -3.16 11.05 7.51
CA VAL A 133 -3.59 11.09 8.92
C VAL A 133 -2.82 12.13 9.73
N LEU A 134 -1.51 12.29 9.47
CA LEU A 134 -0.69 13.31 10.11
C LEU A 134 -0.83 14.70 9.49
N GLY A 135 -1.56 14.85 8.38
CA GLY A 135 -1.70 16.12 7.67
C GLY A 135 -0.40 16.61 7.03
N ILE A 136 0.51 15.71 6.65
CA ILE A 136 1.83 16.03 6.08
C ILE A 136 2.02 15.36 4.72
N THR A 137 2.99 15.86 3.94
CA THR A 137 3.35 15.23 2.66
C THR A 137 4.06 13.90 2.88
N ARG A 138 3.90 12.97 1.94
CA ARG A 138 4.56 11.65 1.98
C ARG A 138 6.09 11.73 2.15
N PRO A 139 6.83 12.63 1.48
CA PRO A 139 8.27 12.81 1.72
C PRO A 139 8.60 13.23 3.17
N THR A 140 7.79 14.13 3.75
CA THR A 140 7.95 14.58 5.14
C THR A 140 7.70 13.44 6.12
N TYR A 141 6.70 12.60 5.82
CA TYR A 141 6.44 11.37 6.58
C TYR A 141 7.64 10.42 6.54
N ARG A 142 8.23 10.16 5.37
CA ARG A 142 9.45 9.32 5.24
C ARG A 142 10.61 9.85 6.05
N LEU A 143 10.82 11.16 6.04
CA LEU A 143 11.87 11.79 6.83
C LEU A 143 11.62 11.62 8.33
N GLY A 144 10.37 11.80 8.78
CA GLY A 144 9.97 11.54 10.16
C GLY A 144 10.19 10.09 10.57
N LEU A 145 9.85 9.14 9.70
CA LEU A 145 10.06 7.72 9.95
C LEU A 145 11.55 7.38 10.04
N ARG A 146 12.38 7.90 9.12
CA ARG A 146 13.85 7.73 9.19
C ARG A 146 14.41 8.23 10.51
N ARG A 147 13.98 9.41 10.97
CA ARG A 147 14.40 9.97 12.28
C ARG A 147 13.92 9.18 13.48
N ALA A 148 12.84 8.40 13.34
CA ALA A 148 12.28 7.59 14.41
C ALA A 148 12.86 6.17 14.47
N LEU A 149 13.48 5.68 13.39
CA LEU A 149 14.07 4.35 13.37
C LEU A 149 15.28 4.27 14.30
N PRO A 150 15.51 3.14 14.99
CA PRO A 150 16.76 2.88 15.68
C PRO A 150 17.93 2.91 14.70
N HIS A 151 19.02 3.58 15.07
CA HIS A 151 20.27 3.59 14.29
C HIS A 151 21.36 2.88 15.10
N ALA A 152 22.21 2.14 14.41
CA ALA A 152 23.40 1.56 14.97
C ALA A 152 24.47 2.65 15.21
N GLY A 153 25.54 2.32 15.94
CA GLY A 153 26.58 3.29 16.33
C GLY A 153 27.37 3.88 15.15
N ASP A 154 27.25 3.28 13.97
CA ASP A 154 27.80 3.71 12.67
C ASP A 154 26.88 4.68 11.90
N GLY A 155 25.66 4.92 12.38
CA GLY A 155 24.66 5.78 11.74
C GLY A 155 23.79 5.07 10.71
N ASP A 156 23.99 3.78 10.47
CA ASP A 156 23.11 2.97 9.63
C ASP A 156 21.86 2.51 10.42
N ALA A 157 20.80 2.13 9.71
CA ALA A 157 19.56 1.68 10.35
C ALA A 157 19.75 0.32 11.02
N ASP A 158 19.42 0.22 12.31
CA ASP A 158 19.54 -1.04 13.07
C ASP A 158 18.31 -1.92 12.81
N VAL A 159 18.49 -2.88 11.89
CA VAL A 159 17.46 -3.83 11.48
C VAL A 159 17.04 -4.74 12.64
N ALA A 160 17.98 -5.16 13.48
CA ALA A 160 17.69 -6.06 14.61
C ALA A 160 16.88 -5.34 15.69
N ALA A 161 17.22 -4.09 16.00
CA ALA A 161 16.43 -3.26 16.92
C ALA A 161 15.03 -2.96 16.37
N TRP A 162 14.90 -2.79 15.05
CA TRP A 162 13.60 -2.64 14.40
C TRP A 162 12.74 -3.91 14.50
N GLU A 163 13.29 -5.07 14.18
CA GLU A 163 12.58 -6.36 14.28
C GLU A 163 12.17 -6.66 15.73
N ALA A 164 13.06 -6.37 16.69
CA ALA A 164 12.76 -6.51 18.11
C ALA A 164 11.62 -5.58 18.56
N LEU A 165 11.62 -4.33 18.12
CA LEU A 165 10.53 -3.38 18.41
C LEU A 165 9.20 -3.85 17.79
N GLY A 166 9.22 -4.31 16.54
CA GLY A 166 8.06 -4.88 15.86
C GLY A 166 7.51 -6.11 16.58
N GLY A 167 8.38 -7.03 16.98
CA GLY A 167 8.04 -8.21 17.78
C GLY A 167 7.42 -7.84 19.12
N ALA A 168 8.01 -6.88 19.84
CA ALA A 168 7.49 -6.39 21.12
C ALA A 168 6.09 -5.77 20.98
N VAL A 169 5.82 -4.99 19.92
CA VAL A 169 4.48 -4.46 19.62
C VAL A 169 3.48 -5.59 19.39
N GLN A 170 3.85 -6.60 18.58
CA GLN A 170 2.97 -7.74 18.31
C GLN A 170 2.69 -8.54 19.58
N ASP A 171 3.70 -8.76 20.44
CA ASP A 171 3.52 -9.41 21.74
C ASP A 171 2.61 -8.61 22.68
N MET A 172 2.77 -7.28 22.72
CA MET A 172 1.94 -6.42 23.55
C MET A 172 0.50 -6.40 23.07
N LEU A 173 0.28 -6.36 21.75
CA LEU A 173 -1.04 -6.61 21.17
C LEU A 173 -1.51 -7.97 21.67
N ARG A 174 -0.84 -9.09 21.31
CA ARG A 174 -0.84 -10.43 21.95
C ARG A 174 -1.56 -10.53 23.30
N ARG A 175 -1.02 -9.84 24.29
CA ARG A 175 -1.36 -9.97 25.71
C ARG A 175 -2.62 -9.22 26.15
N LEU A 176 -3.09 -8.23 25.38
CA LEU A 176 -4.30 -7.49 25.73
C LEU A 176 -5.55 -8.34 25.43
N PRO A 177 -6.40 -8.61 26.44
CA PRO A 177 -7.62 -9.42 26.27
C PRO A 177 -8.66 -8.71 25.39
N VAL A 178 -9.47 -9.50 24.69
CA VAL A 178 -10.60 -9.01 23.89
C VAL A 178 -11.85 -9.04 24.78
N GLY A 179 -12.36 -7.88 25.19
CA GLY A 179 -13.59 -7.78 25.97
C GLY A 179 -13.98 -6.32 26.20
N PRO A 180 -15.27 -6.03 26.44
CA PRO A 180 -15.70 -4.68 26.75
C PRO A 180 -15.00 -4.24 28.03
N SER A 181 -14.26 -3.13 27.92
CA SER A 181 -13.74 -2.44 29.10
C SER A 181 -14.93 -1.96 29.90
N THR A 182 -15.35 -2.73 30.90
CA THR A 182 -16.21 -2.21 31.97
C THR A 182 -15.41 -1.08 32.60
N PRO A 183 -15.94 0.15 32.70
CA PRO A 183 -15.25 1.18 33.47
C PRO A 183 -15.03 0.59 34.88
N PRO A 184 -13.80 0.66 35.43
CA PRO A 184 -13.63 0.30 36.83
C PRO A 184 -14.55 1.21 37.64
N ASP A 185 -15.32 0.59 38.53
CA ASP A 185 -16.14 1.29 39.52
C ASP A 185 -15.32 2.41 40.14
N ALA A 186 -15.74 3.64 39.86
CA ALA A 186 -15.25 4.82 40.53
C ALA A 186 -15.87 4.86 41.93
N ASP A 187 -15.49 3.93 42.80
CA ASP A 187 -15.81 3.93 44.22
C ASP A 187 -14.86 3.00 44.99
N ALA A 188 -13.62 3.45 45.17
CA ALA A 188 -12.80 3.16 46.36
C ALA A 188 -11.59 4.10 46.36
N ASP A 189 -11.42 4.81 47.48
CA ASP A 189 -10.24 5.59 47.87
C ASP A 189 -10.07 7.01 47.29
N ALA A 190 -11.11 7.82 47.47
CA ALA A 190 -11.00 9.30 47.54
C ALA A 190 -10.93 9.82 48.99
N ALA A 191 -10.46 9.01 49.95
CA ALA A 191 -10.28 9.43 51.34
C ALA A 191 -8.90 8.98 51.85
N GLY A 192 -7.90 9.87 51.80
CA GLY A 192 -6.62 9.64 52.47
C GLY A 192 -5.37 10.12 51.76
N ALA A 193 -5.31 11.40 51.37
CA ALA A 193 -4.02 12.07 51.14
C ALA A 193 -4.15 13.58 51.37
N ALA A 194 -4.71 13.95 52.51
CA ALA A 194 -4.32 15.21 53.15
C ALA A 194 -2.94 15.01 53.77
N ASP A 195 -2.11 16.04 53.63
CA ASP A 195 -0.85 16.27 54.33
C ASP A 195 0.40 15.49 53.83
N ARG A 196 1.11 16.13 52.87
CA ARG A 196 2.56 15.98 52.77
C ARG A 196 3.18 17.34 53.07
N PRO A 197 4.12 17.45 54.01
CA PRO A 197 4.72 18.74 54.36
C PRO A 197 5.52 19.27 53.18
N ALA A 198 5.25 20.54 52.85
CA ALA A 198 6.05 21.33 51.94
C ALA A 198 7.52 21.30 52.40
N SER A 199 8.40 20.81 51.53
CA SER A 199 9.84 20.84 51.76
C SER A 199 10.31 22.30 51.87
N ALA A 200 10.73 22.69 53.07
CA ALA A 200 11.32 23.98 53.34
C ALA A 200 12.57 24.18 52.48
N ARG A 201 12.45 25.00 51.43
CA ARG A 201 13.61 25.48 50.66
C ARG A 201 14.45 26.36 51.57
N ARG A 202 15.64 25.89 51.94
CA ARG A 202 16.67 26.70 52.60
C ARG A 202 16.99 27.90 51.71
N PRO A 203 17.09 29.13 52.25
CA PRO A 203 17.45 30.29 51.43
C PRO A 203 18.90 30.14 50.97
N ALA A 204 19.09 30.02 49.66
CA ALA A 204 20.40 30.16 49.02
C ALA A 204 20.98 31.54 49.39
N GLY A 205 22.19 31.55 49.95
CA GLY A 205 22.90 32.75 50.36
C GLY A 205 23.00 33.76 49.22
N ARG A 206 22.95 35.05 49.57
CA ARG A 206 22.94 36.19 48.61
C ARG A 206 24.00 36.09 47.51
N GLY A 207 25.14 35.44 47.75
CA GLY A 207 26.19 35.21 46.75
C GLY A 207 25.79 34.32 45.57
N LEU A 208 24.98 33.27 45.77
CA LEU A 208 24.57 32.36 44.69
C LEU A 208 23.53 33.01 43.76
N LYS A 209 22.66 33.86 44.31
CA LYS A 209 21.66 34.61 43.53
C LYS A 209 22.31 35.63 42.59
N VAL A 210 23.38 36.29 43.06
CA VAL A 210 24.14 37.24 42.21
C VAL A 210 24.86 36.50 41.08
N ALA A 211 25.47 35.34 41.37
CA ALA A 211 26.10 34.51 40.33
C ALA A 211 25.10 34.00 39.29
N LEU A 212 23.92 33.55 39.72
CA LEU A 212 22.83 33.11 38.83
C LEU A 212 22.28 34.27 37.97
N TRP A 213 22.14 35.47 38.53
CA TRP A 213 21.73 36.65 37.77
C TRP A 213 22.78 37.09 36.75
N LEU A 214 24.07 36.97 37.08
CA LEU A 214 25.17 37.25 36.14
C LEU A 214 25.18 36.24 34.98
N VAL A 215 25.01 34.96 35.26
CA VAL A 215 24.89 33.93 34.22
C VAL A 215 23.64 34.16 33.37
N ALA A 216 22.49 34.45 33.99
CA ALA A 216 21.26 34.75 33.26
C ALA A 216 21.41 35.97 32.35
N LEU A 217 22.04 37.05 32.84
CA LEU A 217 22.31 38.26 32.05
C LEU A 217 23.27 37.96 30.89
N LEU A 218 24.32 37.17 31.13
CA LEU A 218 25.29 36.78 30.11
C LEU A 218 24.67 35.86 29.05
N THR A 219 23.74 34.98 29.46
CA THR A 219 22.96 34.13 28.56
C THR A 219 21.98 34.96 27.73
N LEU A 220 21.34 35.97 28.33
CA LEU A 220 20.46 36.92 27.62
C LEU A 220 21.25 37.78 26.63
N LEU A 221 22.46 38.20 26.98
CA LEU A 221 23.34 38.95 26.11
C LEU A 221 23.80 38.10 24.91
N ALA A 222 24.19 36.85 25.15
CA ALA A 222 24.52 35.90 24.09
C ALA A 222 23.31 35.64 23.17
N LEU A 223 22.11 35.50 23.73
CA LEU A 223 20.87 35.37 22.97
C LEU A 223 20.61 36.61 22.10
N ALA A 224 20.80 37.82 22.64
CA ALA A 224 20.62 39.07 21.88
C ALA A 224 21.63 39.23 20.73
N VAL A 225 22.88 38.77 20.92
CA VAL A 225 23.91 38.77 19.86
C VAL A 225 23.53 37.82 18.72
N THR A 226 22.83 36.73 19.04
CA THR A 226 22.36 35.74 18.04
C THR A 226 21.31 36.36 17.09
N PHE A 227 20.51 37.34 17.55
CA PHE A 227 19.55 38.04 16.69
C PHE A 227 20.20 39.11 15.81
N ARG A 228 21.27 39.78 16.26
CA ARG A 228 22.01 40.75 15.41
C ARG A 228 22.77 40.11 14.25
N SER A 229 23.02 38.80 14.31
CA SER A 229 23.72 38.06 13.25
C SER A 229 22.77 37.43 12.22
N VAL A 230 21.45 37.52 12.43
CA VAL A 230 20.39 36.95 11.57
C VAL A 230 19.72 38.00 10.67
N ASP A 231 20.02 39.29 10.83
CA ASP A 231 19.40 40.38 10.04
C ASP A 231 19.92 40.55 8.59
N ARG A 232 20.67 39.58 8.04
CA ARG A 232 20.85 39.49 6.58
C ARG A 232 19.90 38.45 6.02
N LEU A 233 18.61 38.81 6.02
CA LEU A 233 17.64 38.16 5.15
C LEU A 233 18.01 38.47 3.68
N PRO A 234 17.96 37.48 2.77
CA PRO A 234 18.22 37.72 1.36
C PRO A 234 17.22 38.72 0.78
N GLU A 235 17.68 39.62 -0.10
CA GLU A 235 16.93 40.79 -0.59
C GLU A 235 15.50 40.46 -1.08
N GLY A 236 15.28 39.27 -1.64
CA GLY A 236 13.97 38.84 -2.14
C GLY A 236 12.89 38.62 -1.08
N LEU A 237 13.24 38.40 0.20
CA LEU A 237 12.28 38.25 1.30
C LEU A 237 11.76 39.58 1.84
N ALA A 238 12.48 40.69 1.59
CA ALA A 238 12.04 42.04 1.97
C ALA A 238 10.94 42.57 1.04
N GLU A 239 10.88 42.10 -0.21
CA GLU A 239 9.92 42.58 -1.21
C GLU A 239 8.55 41.86 -1.17
N ALA A 240 8.46 40.65 -0.61
CA ALA A 240 7.19 39.90 -0.55
C ALA A 240 7.14 38.88 0.61
N PRO A 241 6.78 39.27 1.83
CA PRO A 241 6.74 38.38 3.00
C PRO A 241 5.68 37.26 2.90
N ASP A 242 4.73 37.35 1.98
CA ASP A 242 3.60 36.41 1.81
C ASP A 242 3.72 35.50 0.58
N ARG A 243 4.91 35.37 -0.04
CA ARG A 243 5.11 34.49 -1.21
C ARG A 243 6.20 33.45 -0.97
N ILE A 244 5.89 32.21 -1.36
CA ILE A 244 6.86 31.11 -1.41
C ILE A 244 7.80 31.38 -2.58
N LEU A 245 9.04 31.78 -2.29
CA LEU A 245 10.11 31.85 -3.26
C LEU A 245 10.62 30.44 -3.54
N ILE A 246 10.42 29.97 -4.78
CA ILE A 246 10.97 28.70 -5.24
C ILE A 246 12.22 29.05 -6.06
N GLU A 247 13.37 28.84 -5.46
CA GLU A 247 14.65 28.95 -6.15
C GLU A 247 15.15 27.54 -6.48
N PRO A 248 15.49 27.24 -7.74
CA PRO A 248 16.02 25.93 -8.11
C PRO A 248 17.39 25.75 -7.46
N LEU A 249 17.57 24.65 -6.70
CA LEU A 249 18.89 24.29 -6.21
C LEU A 249 19.87 24.17 -7.38
N HIS A 250 21.10 24.65 -7.17
CA HIS A 250 22.19 24.37 -8.08
C HIS A 250 22.31 22.86 -8.31
N ALA A 251 22.59 22.46 -9.55
CA ALA A 251 22.74 21.06 -9.94
C ALA A 251 23.72 20.38 -8.97
N ALA A 252 23.18 19.48 -8.14
CA ALA A 252 23.98 18.75 -7.18
C ALA A 252 25.02 17.94 -7.95
N GLU A 253 26.29 18.14 -7.63
CA GLU A 253 27.38 17.32 -8.14
C GLU A 253 27.07 15.86 -7.80
N ALA A 254 27.16 14.98 -8.80
CA ALA A 254 26.75 13.59 -8.64
C ALA A 254 27.52 12.98 -7.45
N PRO A 255 26.83 12.35 -6.49
CA PRO A 255 27.50 11.77 -5.34
C PRO A 255 28.56 10.79 -5.81
N ALA A 256 29.77 10.87 -5.24
CA ALA A 256 30.86 9.96 -5.55
C ALA A 256 30.37 8.51 -5.35
N GLY A 257 30.06 7.83 -6.44
CA GLY A 257 29.55 6.47 -6.40
C GLY A 257 30.60 5.58 -5.74
N ARG A 258 30.18 4.71 -4.80
CA ARG A 258 31.05 3.67 -4.23
C ARG A 258 31.57 2.66 -5.27
N TYR A 259 31.04 2.72 -6.49
CA TYR A 259 31.38 1.85 -7.60
C TYR A 259 31.80 2.69 -8.82
N PRO A 260 32.78 2.22 -9.61
CA PRO A 260 33.13 2.88 -10.86
C PRO A 260 31.92 2.87 -11.82
N ALA A 261 31.81 3.91 -12.65
CA ALA A 261 30.66 4.10 -13.56
C ALA A 261 30.43 2.89 -14.49
N GLU A 262 31.50 2.19 -14.84
CA GLU A 262 31.46 0.95 -15.63
C GLU A 262 30.75 -0.23 -14.93
N ALA A 263 30.78 -0.28 -13.59
CA ALA A 263 30.08 -1.29 -12.79
C ALA A 263 28.63 -0.89 -12.48
N ALA A 264 28.27 0.39 -12.61
CA ALA A 264 26.92 0.88 -12.33
C ALA A 264 25.86 0.29 -13.27
N LEU A 265 26.21 0.04 -14.54
CA LEU A 265 25.31 -0.64 -15.50
C LEU A 265 25.02 -2.09 -15.13
N ALA A 266 26.04 -2.83 -14.70
CA ALA A 266 25.92 -4.25 -14.34
C ALA A 266 25.00 -4.45 -13.12
N LEU A 267 25.03 -3.50 -12.19
CA LEU A 267 24.20 -3.53 -10.98
C LEU A 267 22.81 -2.92 -11.17
N HIS A 268 22.48 -2.45 -12.37
CA HIS A 268 21.20 -1.78 -12.62
C HIS A 268 20.04 -2.79 -12.53
N PRO A 269 19.02 -2.57 -11.67
CA PRO A 269 17.95 -3.53 -11.44
C PRO A 269 17.11 -3.81 -12.70
N ASP A 270 17.04 -2.84 -13.62
CA ASP A 270 16.28 -2.92 -14.87
C ASP A 270 17.18 -3.15 -16.11
N LEU A 271 18.40 -3.69 -15.92
CA LEU A 271 19.36 -3.90 -17.02
C LEU A 271 18.77 -4.68 -18.20
N GLY A 272 18.01 -5.75 -17.94
CA GLY A 272 17.36 -6.54 -18.99
C GLY A 272 16.40 -5.70 -19.85
N LEU A 273 15.60 -4.84 -19.21
CA LEU A 273 14.70 -3.92 -19.90
C LEU A 273 15.48 -2.92 -20.76
N LEU A 274 16.55 -2.33 -20.24
CA LEU A 274 17.37 -1.36 -20.97
C LEU A 274 18.12 -1.96 -22.16
N LEU A 275 18.49 -3.24 -22.06
CA LEU A 275 19.12 -4.00 -23.15
C LEU A 275 18.11 -4.32 -24.26
N ASP A 276 16.90 -4.74 -23.90
CA ASP A 276 15.84 -5.08 -24.86
C ASP A 276 15.23 -3.83 -25.52
N ALA A 277 15.26 -2.67 -24.83
CA ALA A 277 14.81 -1.40 -25.39
C ALA A 277 15.64 -0.87 -26.58
N ALA A 278 16.75 -1.53 -26.93
CA ALA A 278 17.56 -1.16 -28.09
C ALA A 278 16.88 -1.50 -29.43
N ASP A 279 16.11 -2.58 -29.46
CA ASP A 279 15.33 -3.03 -30.61
C ASP A 279 14.00 -3.60 -30.11
N PRO A 280 13.08 -2.73 -29.66
CA PRO A 280 11.84 -3.16 -29.07
C PRO A 280 10.93 -3.72 -30.16
N ASP A 281 10.50 -4.98 -29.99
CA ASP A 281 9.38 -5.51 -30.75
C ASP A 281 8.16 -4.57 -30.54
N PRO A 282 7.49 -4.10 -31.61
CA PRO A 282 6.34 -3.21 -31.47
C PRO A 282 5.23 -3.80 -30.59
N ALA A 283 5.10 -5.12 -30.55
CA ALA A 283 4.18 -5.79 -29.64
C ALA A 283 4.63 -5.73 -28.17
N ALA A 284 5.94 -5.68 -27.91
CA ALA A 284 6.47 -5.57 -26.55
C ALA A 284 6.27 -4.18 -25.92
N ALA A 285 6.14 -3.13 -26.74
CA ALA A 285 5.88 -1.77 -26.27
C ALA A 285 4.47 -1.59 -25.69
N ASP A 286 3.49 -2.29 -26.27
CA ASP A 286 2.10 -2.30 -25.80
C ASP A 286 1.46 -3.71 -25.95
N PRO A 287 1.85 -4.66 -25.08
CA PRO A 287 1.39 -6.05 -25.21
C PRO A 287 -0.11 -6.20 -24.96
N ALA A 288 -0.70 -5.35 -24.11
CA ALA A 288 -2.13 -5.37 -23.82
C ALA A 288 -2.97 -4.96 -25.05
N PHE A 289 -2.56 -3.89 -25.74
CA PHE A 289 -3.24 -3.46 -26.97
C PHE A 289 -3.20 -4.55 -28.05
N HIS A 290 -2.05 -5.18 -28.27
CA HIS A 290 -1.90 -6.20 -29.31
C HIS A 290 -2.59 -7.52 -28.95
N ALA A 291 -2.66 -7.88 -27.66
CA ALA A 291 -3.46 -9.01 -27.18
C ALA A 291 -4.96 -8.78 -27.44
N TRP A 292 -5.48 -7.59 -27.10
CA TRP A 292 -6.86 -7.20 -27.38
C TRP A 292 -7.16 -7.17 -28.87
N LEU A 293 -6.27 -6.57 -29.68
CA LEU A 293 -6.43 -6.49 -31.13
C LEU A 293 -6.55 -7.87 -31.77
N LEU A 294 -5.68 -8.80 -31.36
CA LEU A 294 -5.69 -10.17 -31.86
C LEU A 294 -6.99 -10.90 -31.50
N ALA A 295 -7.49 -10.74 -30.26
CA ALA A 295 -8.67 -11.46 -29.79
C ALA A 295 -10.01 -10.88 -30.31
N GLU A 296 -10.15 -9.55 -30.35
CA GLU A 296 -11.44 -8.89 -30.61
C GLU A 296 -11.62 -8.41 -32.05
N VAL A 297 -10.53 -8.22 -32.79
CA VAL A 297 -10.57 -7.63 -34.14
C VAL A 297 -10.10 -8.63 -35.20
N GLU A 298 -9.24 -9.58 -34.84
CA GLU A 298 -8.74 -10.63 -35.72
C GLU A 298 -9.09 -12.06 -35.25
N PRO A 299 -10.31 -12.36 -34.76
CA PRO A 299 -10.65 -13.72 -34.30
C PRO A 299 -10.62 -14.74 -35.45
N GLU A 300 -10.74 -14.29 -36.71
CA GLU A 300 -10.79 -15.13 -37.90
C GLU A 300 -9.77 -14.70 -38.97
N SER A 301 -8.57 -15.24 -38.85
CA SER A 301 -7.69 -15.54 -39.99
C SER A 301 -7.13 -16.95 -39.79
N GLY A 302 -8.02 -17.87 -39.44
CA GLY A 302 -7.74 -19.29 -39.29
C GLY A 302 -7.69 -19.97 -40.65
N THR A 303 -6.50 -20.02 -41.25
CA THR A 303 -6.07 -21.28 -41.87
C THR A 303 -5.32 -22.04 -40.80
N ALA A 304 -6.01 -23.04 -40.24
CA ALA A 304 -5.40 -24.09 -39.46
C ALA A 304 -4.26 -24.72 -40.27
N VAL A 305 -3.04 -24.32 -39.96
CA VAL A 305 -1.94 -25.29 -39.93
C VAL A 305 -1.92 -25.79 -38.50
N ASP A 306 -2.78 -26.77 -38.26
CA ASP A 306 -2.57 -27.76 -37.20
C ASP A 306 -1.27 -28.51 -37.53
N THR A 307 -0.14 -27.87 -37.25
CA THR A 307 1.01 -28.63 -36.80
C THR A 307 0.79 -28.77 -35.31
N GLY A 308 0.39 -29.98 -34.91
CA GLY A 308 0.46 -30.43 -33.53
C GLY A 308 1.88 -30.21 -33.01
N VAL A 309 2.12 -29.01 -32.49
CA VAL A 309 3.27 -28.73 -31.65
C VAL A 309 2.82 -29.24 -30.30
N GLU A 310 3.16 -30.50 -30.08
CA GLU A 310 3.33 -31.11 -28.78
C GLU A 310 3.81 -30.02 -27.82
N THR A 311 2.94 -29.63 -26.90
CA THR A 311 3.25 -28.64 -25.86
C THR A 311 4.27 -29.34 -24.97
N ASP A 312 5.55 -29.11 -25.26
CA ASP A 312 6.65 -29.60 -24.44
C ASP A 312 6.39 -29.16 -23.00
N PRO A 313 6.24 -30.08 -22.02
CA PRO A 313 5.96 -29.74 -20.63
C PRO A 313 7.12 -28.99 -19.93
N GLY A 314 8.17 -28.64 -20.66
CA GLY A 314 9.43 -28.10 -20.15
C GLY A 314 9.63 -26.59 -20.22
N ASP A 315 8.69 -25.78 -20.73
CA ASP A 315 8.86 -24.32 -20.83
C ASP A 315 8.69 -23.62 -19.46
N SER A 316 9.59 -23.95 -18.54
CA SER A 316 9.76 -23.25 -17.28
C SER A 316 10.20 -21.82 -17.56
N VAL A 317 9.43 -20.84 -17.08
CA VAL A 317 9.83 -19.43 -17.06
C VAL A 317 11.25 -19.35 -16.49
N PRO A 318 12.22 -18.74 -17.20
CA PRO A 318 13.60 -18.72 -16.74
C PRO A 318 13.69 -18.10 -15.35
N SER A 319 14.34 -18.82 -14.43
CA SER A 319 14.57 -18.32 -13.07
C SER A 319 15.25 -16.95 -13.13
N ARG A 320 14.91 -16.06 -12.19
CA ARG A 320 15.42 -14.70 -12.09
C ARG A 320 16.95 -14.66 -12.19
N ASP A 321 17.63 -15.63 -11.58
CA ASP A 321 19.10 -15.71 -11.59
C ASP A 321 19.65 -16.03 -12.98
N HIS A 322 18.93 -16.84 -13.76
CA HIS A 322 19.31 -17.12 -15.15
C HIS A 322 19.13 -15.87 -16.03
N ALA A 323 18.04 -15.13 -15.84
CA ALA A 323 17.79 -13.88 -16.56
C ALA A 323 18.86 -12.81 -16.25
N VAL A 324 19.26 -12.67 -14.97
CA VAL A 324 20.33 -11.75 -14.55
C VAL A 324 21.67 -12.15 -15.18
N ARG A 325 22.04 -13.43 -15.15
CA ARG A 325 23.28 -13.92 -15.79
C ARG A 325 23.28 -13.70 -17.31
N ALA A 326 22.15 -13.94 -17.97
CA ALA A 326 22.01 -13.71 -19.41
C ALA A 326 22.12 -12.22 -19.77
N ALA A 327 21.53 -11.33 -18.97
CA ALA A 327 21.65 -9.89 -19.13
C ALA A 327 23.11 -9.42 -18.95
N GLN A 328 23.80 -9.97 -17.95
CA GLN A 328 25.22 -9.68 -17.70
C GLN A 328 26.11 -10.10 -18.87
N ALA A 329 25.93 -11.33 -19.37
CA ALA A 329 26.69 -11.81 -20.53
C ALA A 329 26.44 -10.96 -21.79
N ARG A 330 25.19 -10.52 -22.01
CA ARG A 330 24.84 -9.59 -23.10
C ARG A 330 25.52 -8.25 -22.93
N LEU A 331 25.54 -7.69 -21.72
CA LEU A 331 26.24 -6.45 -21.41
C LEU A 331 27.73 -6.58 -21.74
N ASP A 332 28.39 -7.65 -21.27
CA ASP A 332 29.82 -7.90 -21.48
C ASP A 332 30.20 -8.07 -22.96
N ALA A 333 29.28 -8.57 -23.79
CA ALA A 333 29.46 -8.67 -25.24
C ALA A 333 29.30 -7.34 -26.00
N LEU A 334 28.82 -6.25 -25.37
CA LEU A 334 28.62 -4.97 -26.04
C LEU A 334 29.94 -4.23 -26.29
N GLY A 335 30.15 -3.81 -27.55
CA GLY A 335 31.22 -2.88 -27.90
C GLY A 335 31.00 -1.47 -27.31
N PRO A 336 32.05 -0.62 -27.30
CA PRO A 336 32.03 0.68 -26.60
C PRO A 336 30.92 1.62 -27.08
N ALA A 337 30.65 1.69 -28.38
CA ALA A 337 29.57 2.51 -28.94
C ALA A 337 28.16 2.02 -28.56
N ALA A 338 27.97 0.70 -28.38
CA ALA A 338 26.70 0.16 -27.89
C ALA A 338 26.51 0.43 -26.40
N ARG A 339 27.61 0.43 -25.64
CA ARG A 339 27.62 0.73 -24.20
C ARG A 339 27.30 2.20 -23.92
N ALA A 340 27.88 3.14 -24.68
CA ALA A 340 27.52 4.56 -24.59
C ALA A 340 26.02 4.83 -24.89
N ARG A 341 25.45 4.13 -25.88
CA ARG A 341 24.01 4.20 -26.17
C ARG A 341 23.16 3.63 -25.03
N LEU A 342 23.63 2.57 -24.35
CA LEU A 342 22.96 2.00 -23.19
C LEU A 342 23.01 2.96 -22.00
N ASP A 343 24.13 3.65 -21.76
CA ASP A 343 24.23 4.70 -20.74
C ASP A 343 23.25 5.83 -20.98
N GLY A 344 23.14 6.33 -22.23
CA GLY A 344 22.14 7.35 -22.58
C GLY A 344 20.70 6.87 -22.35
N ARG A 345 20.39 5.59 -22.60
CA ARG A 345 19.09 5.00 -22.27
C ARG A 345 18.86 4.89 -20.76
N ARG A 346 19.88 4.55 -19.98
CA ARG A 346 19.80 4.54 -18.51
C ARG A 346 19.45 5.93 -18.00
N GLU A 347 20.13 6.96 -18.48
CA GLU A 347 19.86 8.35 -18.08
C GLU A 347 18.43 8.78 -18.43
N ALA A 348 17.98 8.46 -19.65
CA ALA A 348 16.60 8.69 -20.06
C ALA A 348 15.59 7.93 -19.17
N TRP A 349 15.88 6.67 -18.84
CA TRP A 349 15.07 5.87 -17.93
C TRP A 349 15.02 6.45 -16.52
N ASP A 350 16.16 6.85 -15.95
CA ASP A 350 16.25 7.40 -14.61
C ASP A 350 15.57 8.76 -14.48
N ALA A 351 15.51 9.52 -15.57
CA ALA A 351 14.75 10.78 -15.67
C ALA A 351 13.22 10.56 -15.68
N LEU A 352 12.72 9.36 -16.00
CA LEU A 352 11.28 9.09 -16.03
C LEU A 352 10.64 9.12 -14.62
N PRO A 353 9.40 9.65 -14.51
CA PRO A 353 8.61 9.55 -13.30
C PRO A 353 8.48 8.10 -12.80
N HIS A 354 8.40 7.93 -11.48
CA HIS A 354 8.34 6.61 -10.86
C HIS A 354 7.14 5.77 -11.31
N SER A 355 6.00 6.42 -11.58
CA SER A 355 4.79 5.77 -12.11
C SER A 355 5.04 5.19 -13.51
N GLU A 356 5.62 5.98 -14.41
CA GLU A 356 5.92 5.56 -15.79
C GLU A 356 6.93 4.42 -15.84
N ARG A 357 8.00 4.48 -15.03
CA ARG A 357 8.92 3.35 -14.87
C ARG A 357 8.22 2.10 -14.35
N GLY A 358 7.24 2.26 -13.45
CA GLY A 358 6.41 1.17 -12.96
C GLY A 358 5.63 0.49 -14.08
N GLU A 359 4.94 1.27 -14.91
CA GLU A 359 4.16 0.77 -16.04
C GLU A 359 5.02 0.08 -17.10
N LEU A 360 6.15 0.68 -17.46
CA LEU A 360 7.08 0.10 -18.44
C LEU A 360 7.68 -1.23 -17.92
N ARG A 361 7.97 -1.32 -16.62
CA ARG A 361 8.41 -2.59 -16.01
C ARG A 361 7.33 -3.64 -16.03
N GLU A 362 6.09 -3.27 -15.70
CA GLU A 362 4.98 -4.22 -15.73
C GLU A 362 4.78 -4.77 -17.14
N ARG A 363 4.79 -3.90 -18.17
CA ARG A 363 4.68 -4.32 -19.59
C ARG A 363 5.83 -5.24 -20.00
N TRP A 364 7.07 -4.87 -19.67
CA TRP A 364 8.24 -5.70 -20.01
C TRP A 364 8.21 -7.06 -19.29
N GLN A 365 7.93 -7.09 -17.98
CA GLN A 365 7.83 -8.35 -17.22
C GLN A 365 6.72 -9.24 -17.76
N THR A 366 5.59 -8.63 -18.10
CA THR A 366 4.46 -9.32 -18.69
C THR A 366 4.84 -9.93 -20.04
N TRP A 367 5.44 -9.15 -20.94
CA TRP A 367 5.92 -9.63 -22.23
C TRP A 367 6.90 -10.81 -22.07
N GLN A 368 7.82 -10.73 -21.12
CA GLN A 368 8.76 -11.83 -20.83
C GLN A 368 8.07 -13.08 -20.25
N ALA A 369 6.93 -12.92 -19.59
CA ALA A 369 6.14 -14.02 -19.04
C ALA A 369 5.20 -14.69 -20.06
N LEU A 370 5.03 -14.10 -21.25
CA LEU A 370 4.28 -14.72 -22.35
C LEU A 370 5.09 -15.85 -23.00
N SER A 371 4.40 -16.91 -23.42
CA SER A 371 5.03 -18.01 -24.14
C SER A 371 5.65 -17.52 -25.47
N PRO A 372 6.68 -18.22 -26.01
CA PRO A 372 7.22 -17.88 -27.31
C PRO A 372 6.16 -17.88 -28.43
N ALA A 373 5.16 -18.77 -28.34
CA ALA A 373 4.06 -18.83 -29.31
C ALA A 373 3.13 -17.61 -29.23
N GLU A 374 2.75 -17.18 -28.02
CA GLU A 374 1.97 -15.96 -27.82
C GLU A 374 2.71 -14.73 -28.30
N ARG A 375 4.00 -14.57 -27.95
CA ARG A 375 4.82 -13.46 -28.42
C ARG A 375 4.83 -13.37 -29.94
N ARG A 376 5.07 -14.49 -30.65
CA ARG A 376 5.01 -14.53 -32.13
C ARG A 376 3.65 -14.10 -32.68
N ARG A 377 2.54 -14.55 -32.08
CA ARG A 377 1.18 -14.15 -32.49
C ARG A 377 0.97 -12.64 -32.32
N LEU A 378 1.42 -12.08 -31.20
CA LEU A 378 1.32 -10.66 -30.91
C LEU A 378 2.20 -9.80 -31.84
N SER A 379 3.45 -10.22 -32.10
CA SER A 379 4.34 -9.56 -33.07
C SER A 379 3.73 -9.54 -34.47
N ALA A 380 3.12 -10.65 -34.90
CA ALA A 380 2.44 -10.72 -36.19
C ALA A 380 1.21 -9.78 -36.25
N ALA A 381 0.46 -9.67 -35.14
CA ALA A 381 -0.65 -8.71 -35.03
C ALA A 381 -0.15 -7.25 -35.09
N ALA A 382 0.98 -6.94 -34.46
CA ALA A 382 1.60 -5.62 -34.52
C ALA A 382 2.01 -5.25 -35.96
N VAL A 383 2.62 -6.19 -36.70
CA VAL A 383 2.96 -5.97 -38.11
C VAL A 383 1.70 -5.70 -38.94
N ARG A 384 0.64 -6.49 -38.78
CA ARG A 384 -0.64 -6.24 -39.48
C ARG A 384 -1.28 -4.91 -39.07
N HIS A 385 -1.17 -4.50 -37.82
CA HIS A 385 -1.65 -3.20 -37.36
C HIS A 385 -0.95 -2.05 -38.10
N THR A 386 0.37 -2.11 -38.27
CA THR A 386 1.13 -1.08 -38.98
C THR A 386 0.80 -0.97 -40.47
N GLN A 387 0.23 -2.02 -41.08
CA GLN A 387 -0.19 -2.03 -42.48
C GLN A 387 -1.57 -1.38 -42.70
N ARG A 388 -2.34 -1.11 -41.64
CA ARG A 388 -3.65 -0.44 -41.71
C ARG A 388 -3.48 1.05 -41.95
N SER A 389 -4.53 1.72 -42.44
CA SER A 389 -4.50 3.18 -42.60
C SER A 389 -4.34 3.90 -41.25
N PRO A 390 -3.77 5.12 -41.20
CA PRO A 390 -3.62 5.88 -39.95
C PRO A 390 -4.95 6.10 -39.22
N ASP A 391 -6.04 6.32 -39.96
CA ASP A 391 -7.38 6.52 -39.40
C ASP A 391 -7.91 5.24 -38.74
N GLU A 392 -7.71 4.08 -39.36
CA GLU A 392 -8.07 2.78 -38.78
C GLU A 392 -7.24 2.47 -37.53
N GLN A 393 -5.94 2.75 -37.57
CA GLN A 393 -5.06 2.60 -36.41
C GLN A 393 -5.53 3.49 -35.24
N ALA A 394 -5.83 4.76 -35.51
CA ALA A 394 -6.34 5.69 -34.50
C ALA A 394 -7.70 5.26 -33.94
N ALA A 395 -8.61 4.77 -34.79
CA ALA A 395 -9.92 4.28 -34.37
C ALA A 395 -9.81 3.03 -33.47
N LEU A 396 -8.94 2.08 -33.81
CA LEU A 396 -8.66 0.89 -33.00
C LEU A 396 -8.04 1.30 -31.65
N ARG A 397 -7.11 2.25 -31.66
CA ARG A 397 -6.53 2.78 -30.43
C ARG A 397 -7.57 3.43 -29.52
N ALA A 398 -8.43 4.28 -30.08
CA ALA A 398 -9.50 4.93 -29.33
C ALA A 398 -10.49 3.92 -28.72
N ARG A 399 -10.81 2.83 -29.45
CA ARG A 399 -11.65 1.74 -28.93
C ARG A 399 -11.01 1.04 -27.74
N PHE A 400 -9.70 0.74 -27.82
CA PHE A 400 -8.98 0.15 -26.70
C PHE A 400 -8.93 1.10 -25.51
N ASP A 401 -8.61 2.38 -25.74
CA ASP A 401 -8.51 3.38 -24.68
C ASP A 401 -9.86 3.70 -24.01
N ALA A 402 -10.98 3.44 -24.68
CA ALA A 402 -12.32 3.54 -24.12
C ALA A 402 -12.70 2.39 -23.17
N LEU A 403 -11.92 1.30 -23.12
CA LEU A 403 -12.14 0.22 -22.16
C LEU A 403 -11.81 0.67 -20.74
N ASP A 404 -12.51 0.09 -19.75
CA ASP A 404 -12.19 0.29 -18.34
C ASP A 404 -10.73 -0.10 -18.05
N ALA A 405 -10.06 0.67 -17.19
CA ALA A 405 -8.67 0.47 -16.82
C ALA A 405 -8.39 -0.93 -16.27
N SER A 406 -9.34 -1.52 -15.52
CA SER A 406 -9.24 -2.91 -15.04
C SER A 406 -9.17 -3.91 -16.20
N ILE A 407 -10.04 -3.73 -17.21
CA ILE A 407 -10.10 -4.59 -18.39
C ILE A 407 -8.87 -4.40 -19.28
N ARG A 408 -8.44 -3.15 -19.52
CA ARG A 408 -7.18 -2.87 -20.24
C ARG A 408 -5.98 -3.55 -19.60
N ARG A 409 -5.90 -3.51 -18.26
CA ARG A 409 -4.83 -4.20 -17.52
C ARG A 409 -4.98 -5.72 -17.58
N GLY A 410 -6.20 -6.24 -17.66
CA GLY A 410 -6.47 -7.67 -17.88
C GLY A 410 -5.85 -8.23 -19.15
N TRP A 411 -5.81 -7.44 -20.23
CA TRP A 411 -5.16 -7.81 -21.49
C TRP A 411 -3.64 -7.97 -21.41
N LEU A 412 -2.99 -7.51 -20.34
CA LEU A 412 -1.59 -7.87 -20.06
C LEU A 412 -1.42 -9.39 -19.89
N LEU A 413 -2.46 -10.12 -19.48
CA LEU A 413 -2.33 -11.57 -19.27
C LEU A 413 -2.08 -12.37 -20.56
N GLY A 414 -2.17 -11.73 -21.73
CA GLY A 414 -2.06 -12.35 -23.05
C GLY A 414 -3.41 -12.36 -23.78
N PRO A 415 -3.44 -12.83 -25.04
CA PRO A 415 -4.66 -12.82 -25.85
C PRO A 415 -5.72 -13.79 -25.32
N ASP A 416 -5.30 -14.98 -24.87
CA ASP A 416 -6.22 -16.03 -24.45
C ASP A 416 -6.80 -15.74 -23.05
N LEU A 417 -5.93 -15.55 -22.04
CA LEU A 417 -6.37 -15.21 -20.68
C LEU A 417 -6.94 -13.79 -20.54
N GLY A 418 -6.51 -12.86 -21.40
CA GLY A 418 -7.03 -11.49 -21.43
C GLY A 418 -8.49 -11.45 -21.86
N ALA A 419 -8.87 -12.25 -22.86
CA ALA A 419 -10.26 -12.38 -23.31
C ALA A 419 -11.17 -12.96 -22.21
N ASP A 420 -10.66 -13.92 -21.44
CA ASP A 420 -11.38 -14.53 -20.32
C ASP A 420 -11.36 -13.67 -19.04
N TYR A 421 -10.53 -12.63 -18.99
CA TYR A 421 -10.30 -11.83 -17.79
C TYR A 421 -11.57 -11.23 -17.17
N PRO A 422 -12.53 -10.65 -17.91
CA PRO A 422 -13.74 -10.11 -17.29
C PRO A 422 -14.52 -11.15 -16.47
N ARG A 423 -14.54 -12.41 -16.93
CA ARG A 423 -15.24 -13.52 -16.27
C ARG A 423 -14.43 -14.10 -15.11
N LEU A 424 -13.10 -14.09 -15.21
CA LEU A 424 -12.19 -14.60 -14.18
C LEU A 424 -11.76 -13.54 -13.15
N HIS A 425 -12.03 -12.26 -13.41
CA HIS A 425 -11.66 -11.13 -12.56
C HIS A 425 -12.06 -11.34 -11.08
N PRO A 426 -13.26 -11.85 -10.74
CA PRO A 426 -13.64 -12.07 -9.35
C PRO A 426 -12.73 -13.03 -8.56
N LEU A 427 -12.02 -13.93 -9.25
CA LEU A 427 -11.05 -14.85 -8.66
C LEU A 427 -9.64 -14.25 -8.59
N ILE A 428 -9.29 -13.35 -9.52
CA ILE A 428 -7.93 -12.84 -9.70
C ILE A 428 -7.71 -11.47 -9.01
N ALA A 429 -8.77 -10.67 -8.82
CA ALA A 429 -8.67 -9.29 -8.36
C ALA A 429 -8.14 -9.15 -6.91
N GLN A 430 -8.46 -10.11 -6.04
CA GLN A 430 -8.03 -10.11 -4.63
C GLN A 430 -7.26 -11.40 -4.33
N VAL A 431 -6.06 -11.51 -4.90
CA VAL A 431 -5.13 -12.62 -4.68
C VAL A 431 -3.87 -12.06 -4.03
N PRO A 432 -3.42 -12.61 -2.89
CA PRO A 432 -2.11 -12.29 -2.30
C PRO A 432 -0.95 -12.48 -3.30
N ASP A 433 0.10 -11.66 -3.19
CA ASP A 433 1.20 -11.63 -4.17
C ASP A 433 1.92 -12.98 -4.30
N ASP A 434 2.03 -13.74 -3.19
CA ASP A 434 2.62 -15.08 -3.11
C ASP A 434 1.80 -16.14 -3.87
N VAL A 435 0.47 -15.98 -3.92
CA VAL A 435 -0.44 -16.90 -4.61
C VAL A 435 -0.65 -16.52 -6.08
N ARG A 436 -0.41 -15.24 -6.42
CA ARG A 436 -0.70 -14.70 -7.76
C ARG A 436 0.06 -15.40 -8.87
N ALA A 437 1.37 -15.60 -8.71
CA ALA A 437 2.19 -16.24 -9.73
C ALA A 437 1.82 -17.73 -9.95
N PRO A 438 1.70 -18.57 -8.90
CA PRO A 438 1.20 -19.95 -9.04
C PRO A 438 -0.19 -20.03 -9.68
N LEU A 439 -1.10 -19.11 -9.32
CA LEU A 439 -2.45 -19.07 -9.89
C LEU A 439 -2.42 -18.74 -11.38
N LEU A 440 -1.67 -17.72 -11.80
CA LEU A 440 -1.55 -17.38 -13.22
C LEU A 440 -0.91 -18.52 -14.03
N ALA A 441 0.10 -19.20 -13.48
CA ALA A 441 0.69 -20.39 -14.11
C ALA A 441 -0.34 -21.51 -14.25
N ALA A 442 -1.15 -21.77 -13.21
CA ALA A 442 -2.22 -22.75 -13.27
C ALA A 442 -3.27 -22.40 -14.33
N LEU A 443 -3.70 -21.13 -14.40
CA LEU A 443 -4.67 -20.65 -15.39
C LEU A 443 -4.15 -20.78 -16.83
N ARG A 444 -2.86 -20.51 -17.07
CA ARG A 444 -2.24 -20.70 -18.39
C ARG A 444 -2.20 -22.16 -18.83
N GLY A 445 -2.10 -23.09 -17.87
CA GLY A 445 -2.13 -24.52 -18.14
C GLY A 445 -3.54 -25.11 -18.35
N LEU A 446 -4.60 -24.32 -18.15
CA LEU A 446 -5.97 -24.76 -18.43
C LEU A 446 -6.29 -24.61 -19.92
N ASP A 447 -6.96 -25.61 -20.50
CA ASP A 447 -7.59 -25.48 -21.81
C ASP A 447 -8.79 -24.50 -21.78
N ALA A 448 -9.31 -24.13 -22.95
CA ALA A 448 -10.41 -23.17 -23.07
C ALA A 448 -11.67 -23.62 -22.32
N GLN A 449 -12.05 -24.90 -22.42
CA GLN A 449 -13.23 -25.44 -21.75
C GLN A 449 -13.09 -25.38 -20.23
N ALA A 450 -11.91 -25.70 -19.70
CA ALA A 450 -11.64 -25.64 -18.27
C ALA A 450 -11.67 -24.20 -17.74
N ARG A 451 -11.25 -23.21 -18.54
CA ARG A 451 -11.40 -21.79 -18.18
C ARG A 451 -12.86 -21.34 -18.17
N ASP A 452 -13.66 -21.84 -19.12
CA ASP A 452 -15.11 -21.63 -19.12
C ASP A 452 -15.78 -22.19 -17.87
N ASP A 453 -15.44 -23.42 -17.50
CA ASP A 453 -15.94 -24.08 -16.30
C ASP A 453 -15.55 -23.29 -15.04
N LEU A 454 -14.28 -22.84 -14.96
CA LEU A 454 -13.80 -22.02 -13.85
C LEU A 454 -14.53 -20.66 -13.78
N ALA A 455 -14.84 -20.04 -14.92
CA ALA A 455 -15.63 -18.82 -14.96
C ALA A 455 -17.05 -19.03 -14.41
N VAL A 456 -17.67 -20.17 -14.69
CA VAL A 456 -18.98 -20.53 -14.09
C VAL A 456 -18.85 -20.66 -12.57
N LEU A 457 -17.80 -21.33 -12.07
CA LEU A 457 -17.55 -21.44 -10.64
C LEU A 457 -17.24 -20.08 -10.00
N ALA A 458 -16.52 -19.19 -10.67
CA ALA A 458 -16.20 -17.84 -10.19
C ALA A 458 -17.46 -17.03 -9.85
N VAL A 459 -18.49 -17.16 -10.69
CA VAL A 459 -19.79 -16.51 -10.50
C VAL A 459 -20.60 -17.18 -9.39
N ARG A 460 -20.61 -18.52 -9.35
CA ARG A 460 -21.36 -19.29 -8.33
C ARG A 460 -20.75 -19.20 -6.93
N THR A 461 -19.45 -18.98 -6.82
CA THR A 461 -18.73 -19.00 -5.54
C THR A 461 -18.80 -17.63 -4.84
N PRO A 462 -19.36 -17.54 -3.62
CA PRO A 462 -19.42 -16.29 -2.88
C PRO A 462 -18.02 -15.78 -2.52
N PRO A 463 -17.81 -14.46 -2.36
CA PRO A 463 -16.49 -13.86 -2.20
C PRO A 463 -15.61 -14.50 -1.13
N GLN A 464 -16.20 -14.90 0.00
CA GLN A 464 -15.50 -15.49 1.15
C GLN A 464 -14.98 -16.91 0.85
N ALA A 465 -15.63 -17.65 -0.06
CA ALA A 465 -15.28 -19.02 -0.41
C ALA A 465 -14.29 -19.12 -1.59
N ARG A 466 -14.07 -18.01 -2.33
CA ARG A 466 -13.17 -17.99 -3.49
C ARG A 466 -11.72 -18.33 -3.14
N ALA A 467 -11.29 -18.02 -1.91
CA ALA A 467 -9.97 -18.43 -1.43
C ALA A 467 -9.82 -19.95 -1.39
N GLY A 468 -10.86 -20.67 -0.93
CA GLY A 468 -10.89 -22.14 -0.92
C GLY A 468 -10.82 -22.73 -2.33
N LEU A 469 -11.64 -22.21 -3.26
CA LEU A 469 -11.63 -22.64 -4.65
C LEU A 469 -10.24 -22.52 -5.30
N ARG A 470 -9.51 -21.43 -5.01
CA ARG A 470 -8.13 -21.24 -5.50
C ARG A 470 -7.16 -22.26 -4.91
N VAL A 471 -7.27 -22.53 -3.61
CA VAL A 471 -6.42 -23.54 -2.93
C VAL A 471 -6.67 -24.92 -3.53
N GLU A 472 -7.92 -25.30 -3.75
CA GLU A 472 -8.28 -26.59 -4.35
C GLU A 472 -7.78 -26.72 -5.80
N LEU A 473 -7.91 -25.66 -6.60
CA LEU A 473 -7.39 -25.62 -7.97
C LEU A 473 -5.86 -25.82 -8.00
N LEU A 474 -5.14 -25.14 -7.10
CA LEU A 474 -3.68 -25.23 -7.00
C LEU A 474 -3.20 -26.58 -6.44
N ALA A 475 -3.96 -27.17 -5.50
CA ALA A 475 -3.69 -28.50 -4.97
C ALA A 475 -3.96 -29.63 -5.97
N THR A 476 -4.84 -29.38 -6.94
CA THR A 476 -5.14 -30.35 -8.00
C THR A 476 -3.97 -30.43 -8.99
N PRO A 477 -3.45 -31.65 -9.30
CA PRO A 477 -2.40 -31.84 -10.29
C PRO A 477 -2.77 -31.26 -11.66
N PRO A 478 -1.84 -30.65 -12.41
CA PRO A 478 -2.12 -29.95 -13.66
C PRO A 478 -3.02 -30.73 -14.63
N GLU A 479 -2.72 -32.01 -14.84
CA GLU A 479 -3.43 -32.92 -15.74
C GLU A 479 -4.86 -33.26 -15.28
N GLN A 480 -5.18 -33.06 -14.00
CA GLN A 480 -6.50 -33.37 -13.43
C GLN A 480 -7.39 -32.14 -13.27
N ARG A 481 -6.87 -30.91 -13.46
CA ARG A 481 -7.61 -29.67 -13.22
C ARG A 481 -8.85 -29.53 -14.09
N GLY A 482 -8.73 -29.80 -15.40
CA GLY A 482 -9.87 -29.74 -16.32
C GLY A 482 -11.01 -30.69 -15.95
N PRO A 483 -10.75 -32.01 -15.80
CA PRO A 483 -11.75 -32.96 -15.33
C PRO A 483 -12.34 -32.62 -13.95
N TRP A 484 -11.54 -32.10 -13.03
CA TRP A 484 -12.00 -31.67 -11.70
C TRP A 484 -12.95 -30.46 -11.80
N LEU A 485 -12.62 -29.43 -12.58
CA LEU A 485 -13.48 -28.26 -12.82
C LEU A 485 -14.83 -28.67 -13.43
N ARG A 486 -14.83 -29.56 -14.43
CA ARG A 486 -16.07 -30.09 -15.03
C ARG A 486 -17.00 -30.74 -14.01
N ARG A 487 -16.44 -31.53 -13.07
CA ARG A 487 -17.21 -32.17 -12.00
C ARG A 487 -17.82 -31.15 -11.03
N GLN A 488 -17.09 -30.08 -10.72
CA GLN A 488 -17.56 -29.02 -9.81
C GLN A 488 -18.69 -28.18 -10.42
N VAL A 489 -18.69 -27.98 -11.74
CA VAL A 489 -19.74 -27.22 -12.45
C VAL A 489 -21.00 -28.05 -12.66
N SER A 490 -20.85 -29.37 -12.82
CA SER A 490 -21.96 -30.30 -13.00
C SER A 490 -22.85 -30.33 -11.74
N PRO A 491 -24.19 -30.29 -11.87
CA PRO A 491 -25.07 -30.44 -10.72
C PRO A 491 -24.83 -31.79 -10.05
N ALA A 492 -24.75 -31.81 -8.72
CA ALA A 492 -24.78 -33.05 -7.96
C ALA A 492 -26.07 -33.80 -8.33
N GLN A 493 -25.94 -35.03 -8.84
CA GLN A 493 -27.07 -35.92 -9.08
C GLN A 493 -27.67 -36.40 -7.77
#